data_AF-A0A9X8BYR5-F1
#
_entry.id   AF-A0A9X8BYR5-F1
#
_cell.length_a   1.000
_cell.length_b   1.000
_cell.length_c   1.000
_cell.angle_alpha   90.00
_cell.angle_beta   90.00
_cell.angle_gamma   90.00
#
_symmetry.space_group_name_H-M   'P 1'
#
loop_
_entity.id
_entity.type
_entity.pdbx_description
1 polymer ?
#
loop_
_entity_poly.entity_id
_entity_poly.type
_entity_poly.pdbx_seq_one_letter_code
_entity_poly.pdbx_strand_id
1 'polypeptide(L)'
;MEDLNFDFLKELSTLHNEIVLGRKQDSDFHSFILSNKERFNNLEYLSVAMERFELSEEYIQQNFESCKFVYDFMKENRCLALNTTGLRTGIRLGMFEDFVEDIMKQER
;
A
#
# COMPACT_ATOMS: atom_id res chain seq x y z
N MET A 1 -16.98 4.23 4.36
CA MET A 1 -15.94 3.21 4.61
C MET A 1 -16.67 1.91 4.83
N GLU A 2 -16.34 0.88 4.06
CA GLU A 2 -16.98 -0.42 4.22
C GLU A 2 -16.44 -1.13 5.46
N ASP A 3 -17.24 -2.04 6.01
CA ASP A 3 -16.83 -2.90 7.10
C ASP A 3 -15.56 -3.67 6.72
N LEU A 4 -14.69 -3.90 7.71
CA LEU A 4 -13.46 -4.63 7.48
C LEU A 4 -13.78 -6.06 6.99
N ASN A 5 -13.36 -6.37 5.76
CA ASN A 5 -13.42 -7.72 5.25
C ASN A 5 -12.22 -8.51 5.79
N PHE A 6 -12.46 -9.27 6.86
CA PHE A 6 -11.44 -10.08 7.51
C PHE A 6 -10.82 -11.14 6.59
N ASP A 7 -11.56 -11.68 5.63
CA ASP A 7 -11.02 -12.67 4.68
C ASP A 7 -10.01 -12.00 3.73
N PHE A 8 -10.34 -10.81 3.21
CA PHE A 8 -9.39 -10.06 2.38
C PHE A 8 -8.16 -9.60 3.17
N LEU A 9 -8.34 -9.12 4.42
CA LEU A 9 -7.21 -8.80 5.30
C LEU A 9 -6.31 -10.01 5.53
N LYS A 10 -6.90 -11.19 5.72
CA LYS A 10 -6.18 -12.45 5.92
C LYS A 10 -5.42 -12.86 4.66
N GLU A 11 -6.01 -12.74 3.48
CA GLU A 11 -5.33 -12.98 2.20
C GLU A 11 -4.11 -12.08 2.05
N LEU A 12 -4.29 -10.76 2.26
CA LEU A 12 -3.23 -9.77 2.14
C LEU A 12 -2.10 -9.99 3.15
N SER A 13 -2.45 -10.29 4.40
CA SER A 13 -1.48 -10.57 5.48
C SER A 13 -0.74 -11.90 5.26
N THR A 14 -1.42 -12.91 4.73
CA THR A 14 -0.79 -14.19 4.37
C THR A 14 0.22 -13.98 3.25
N LEU A 15 -0.14 -13.21 2.23
CA LEU A 15 0.75 -12.89 1.12
C LEU A 15 2.00 -12.14 1.60
N HIS A 16 1.84 -11.12 2.46
CA HIS A 16 2.96 -10.44 3.13
C HIS A 16 3.91 -11.45 3.80
N ASN A 17 3.38 -12.36 4.62
CA ASN A 17 4.19 -13.33 5.35
C ASN A 17 4.91 -14.33 4.42
N GLU A 18 4.24 -14.79 3.37
CA GLU A 18 4.85 -15.70 2.39
C GLU A 18 6.02 -15.05 1.63
N ILE A 19 5.96 -13.73 1.40
CA ILE A 19 7.07 -12.96 0.81
C ILE A 19 8.21 -12.82 1.82
N VAL A 20 7.92 -12.48 3.08
CA VAL A 20 8.92 -12.42 4.16
C VAL A 20 9.65 -13.76 4.33
N LEU A 21 8.93 -14.87 4.16
CA LEU A 21 9.49 -16.22 4.21
C LEU A 21 10.22 -16.66 2.93
N GLY A 22 10.26 -15.81 1.90
CA GLY A 22 10.90 -16.09 0.61
C GLY A 22 10.19 -17.13 -0.25
N ARG A 23 8.91 -17.43 0.05
CA ARG A 23 8.08 -18.39 -0.71
C ARG A 23 7.38 -17.73 -1.89
N LYS A 24 7.23 -16.41 -1.84
CA LYS A 24 6.68 -15.56 -2.90
C LYS A 24 7.59 -14.36 -3.14
N GLN A 25 7.42 -13.73 -4.29
CA GLN A 25 8.17 -12.55 -4.70
C GLN A 25 7.39 -11.28 -4.42
N ASP A 26 8.07 -10.14 -4.38
CA ASP A 26 7.44 -8.85 -4.18
C ASP A 26 6.42 -8.52 -5.28
N SER A 27 6.71 -8.95 -6.51
CA SER A 27 5.81 -8.84 -7.67
C SER A 27 4.46 -9.55 -7.45
N ASP A 28 4.40 -10.61 -6.63
CA ASP A 28 3.14 -11.25 -6.24
C ASP A 28 2.25 -10.27 -5.46
N PHE A 29 2.83 -9.46 -4.57
CA PHE A 29 2.08 -8.48 -3.75
C PHE A 29 1.47 -7.38 -4.62
N HIS A 30 2.29 -6.79 -5.49
CA HIS A 30 1.83 -5.74 -6.40
C HIS A 30 0.76 -6.25 -7.37
N SER A 31 0.94 -7.45 -7.93
CA SER A 31 -0.06 -8.08 -8.80
C SER A 31 -1.36 -8.35 -8.05
N PHE A 32 -1.27 -8.78 -6.78
CA PHE A 32 -2.44 -9.03 -5.95
C PHE A 32 -3.24 -7.76 -5.67
N ILE A 33 -2.57 -6.66 -5.28
CA ILE A 33 -3.21 -5.36 -5.08
C ILE A 33 -3.93 -4.91 -6.35
N LEU A 34 -3.24 -4.94 -7.49
CA LEU A 34 -3.79 -4.47 -8.76
C LEU A 34 -4.96 -5.33 -9.26
N SER A 35 -4.95 -6.63 -8.97
CA SER A 35 -6.05 -7.55 -9.32
C SER A 35 -7.25 -7.45 -8.39
N ASN A 36 -7.10 -6.82 -7.22
CA ASN A 36 -8.12 -6.72 -6.18
C ASN A 36 -8.43 -5.25 -5.81
N LYS A 37 -8.25 -4.30 -6.74
CA LYS A 37 -8.47 -2.86 -6.51
C LYS A 37 -9.83 -2.57 -5.86
N GLU A 38 -10.90 -3.23 -6.34
CA GLU A 38 -12.26 -3.04 -5.82
C GLU A 38 -12.46 -3.55 -4.38
N ARG A 39 -11.65 -4.51 -3.94
CA ARG A 39 -11.69 -5.06 -2.57
C ARG A 39 -10.84 -4.24 -1.60
N PHE A 40 -9.94 -3.39 -2.10
CA PHE A 40 -9.07 -2.53 -1.29
C PHE A 40 -9.82 -1.24 -0.91
N ASN A 41 -10.74 -1.35 0.03
CA ASN A 41 -11.69 -0.29 0.39
C ASN A 41 -11.73 0.06 1.89
N ASN A 42 -10.77 -0.46 2.66
CA ASN A 42 -10.65 -0.23 4.09
C ASN A 42 -9.22 0.22 4.45
N LEU A 43 -9.09 1.13 5.42
CA LEU A 43 -7.82 1.73 5.81
C LEU A 43 -6.86 0.77 6.50
N GLU A 44 -7.36 -0.31 7.12
CA GLU A 44 -6.49 -1.33 7.71
C GLU A 44 -5.59 -2.01 6.67
N TYR A 45 -6.01 -2.05 5.41
CA TYR A 45 -5.20 -2.60 4.33
C TYR A 45 -3.97 -1.72 4.01
N LEU A 46 -4.03 -0.42 4.31
CA LEU A 46 -2.87 0.47 4.21
C LEU A 46 -1.75 0.04 5.16
N SER A 47 -2.08 -0.45 6.35
CA SER A 47 -1.08 -0.92 7.30
C SER A 47 -0.27 -2.07 6.71
N VAL A 48 -0.92 -3.03 6.05
CA VAL A 48 -0.22 -4.17 5.41
C VAL A 48 0.59 -3.71 4.20
N ALA A 49 0.02 -2.83 3.36
CA ALA A 49 0.74 -2.25 2.22
C ALA A 49 1.99 -1.48 2.68
N MET A 50 1.87 -0.67 3.72
CA MET A 50 2.99 0.11 4.26
C MET A 50 4.03 -0.74 4.97
N GLU A 51 3.69 -1.85 5.62
CA GLU A 51 4.71 -2.78 6.12
C GLU A 51 5.49 -3.41 4.97
N ARG A 52 4.86 -3.63 3.81
CA ARG A 52 5.50 -4.27 2.66
C ARG A 52 6.32 -3.31 1.79
N PHE A 53 5.78 -2.14 1.46
CA PHE A 53 6.43 -1.24 0.52
C PHE A 53 7.77 -0.73 1.04
N GLU A 54 8.77 -0.72 0.18
CA GLU A 54 10.03 -0.04 0.45
C GLU A 54 9.87 1.45 0.11
N LEU A 55 10.42 2.31 0.96
CA LEU A 55 10.31 3.76 0.82
C LEU A 55 11.58 4.30 0.16
N SER A 56 11.75 3.95 -1.11
CA SER A 56 12.85 4.42 -1.95
C SER A 56 12.33 4.76 -3.34
N GLU A 57 12.96 5.74 -3.99
CA GLU A 57 12.55 6.17 -5.33
C GLU A 57 12.60 5.03 -6.35
N GLU A 58 13.67 4.22 -6.34
CA GLU A 58 13.83 3.05 -7.20
C GLU A 58 12.68 2.05 -7.05
N TYR A 59 12.29 1.74 -5.80
CA TYR A 59 11.20 0.81 -5.54
C TYR A 59 9.87 1.31 -6.07
N ILE A 60 9.57 2.59 -5.81
CA ILE A 60 8.32 3.21 -6.26
C ILE A 60 8.28 3.30 -7.79
N GLN A 61 9.38 3.64 -8.46
CA GLN A 61 9.46 3.64 -9.93
C GLN A 61 9.22 2.25 -10.52
N GLN A 62 9.86 1.21 -9.96
CA GLN A 62 9.70 -0.16 -10.44
C GLN A 62 8.27 -0.68 -10.25
N ASN A 63 7.57 -0.24 -9.20
CA ASN A 63 6.23 -0.72 -8.82
C ASN A 63 5.15 0.36 -8.93
N PHE A 64 5.36 1.34 -9.81
CA PHE A 64 4.65 2.61 -9.81
C PHE A 64 3.13 2.46 -9.89
N GLU A 65 2.59 1.59 -10.74
CA GLU A 65 1.14 1.46 -10.90
C GLU A 65 0.44 1.09 -9.57
N SER A 66 1.00 0.13 -8.85
CA SER A 66 0.46 -0.32 -7.57
C SER A 66 0.68 0.70 -6.44
N CYS A 67 1.83 1.37 -6.44
CA CYS A 67 2.11 2.44 -5.48
C CYS A 67 1.16 3.61 -5.70
N LYS A 68 0.97 4.03 -6.95
CA LYS A 68 0.02 5.06 -7.33
C LYS A 68 -1.40 4.70 -6.91
N PHE A 69 -1.84 3.45 -7.11
CA PHE A 69 -3.15 3.00 -6.65
C PHE A 69 -3.33 3.16 -5.14
N VAL A 70 -2.35 2.70 -4.34
CA VAL A 70 -2.39 2.82 -2.87
C VAL A 70 -2.33 4.29 -2.43
N TYR A 71 -1.54 5.11 -3.12
CA TYR A 71 -1.46 6.54 -2.91
C TYR A 71 -2.80 7.23 -3.19
N ASP A 72 -3.44 6.95 -4.33
CA ASP A 72 -4.74 7.53 -4.67
C ASP A 72 -5.79 7.17 -3.59
N PHE A 73 -5.85 5.90 -3.17
CA PHE A 73 -6.72 5.46 -2.09
C PHE A 73 -6.45 6.18 -0.76
N MET A 74 -5.17 6.36 -0.40
CA MET A 74 -4.78 7.11 0.78
C MET A 74 -5.22 8.58 0.68
N LYS A 75 -5.01 9.24 -0.46
CA LYS A 75 -5.34 10.68 -0.65
C LYS A 75 -6.84 10.92 -0.59
N GLU A 76 -7.65 10.04 -1.17
CA GLU A 76 -9.11 10.08 -1.07
C GLU A 76 -9.60 9.97 0.38
N ASN A 77 -8.80 9.36 1.27
CA ASN A 77 -9.15 9.11 2.67
C ASN A 77 -8.19 9.79 3.67
N ARG A 78 -7.44 10.82 3.26
CA ARG A 78 -6.24 11.31 3.96
C ARG A 78 -6.43 11.58 5.46
N CYS A 79 -7.47 12.34 5.82
CA CYS A 79 -7.75 12.69 7.21
C CYS A 79 -8.06 11.46 8.08
N LEU A 80 -8.71 10.44 7.52
CA LEU A 80 -9.00 9.21 8.25
C LEU A 80 -7.76 8.32 8.28
N ALA A 81 -7.06 8.15 7.16
CA ALA A 81 -5.84 7.35 7.07
C ALA A 81 -4.80 7.75 8.13
N LEU A 82 -4.56 9.05 8.33
CA LEU A 82 -3.59 9.54 9.33
C LEU A 82 -4.06 9.37 10.79
N ASN A 83 -5.37 9.30 11.04
CA ASN A 83 -5.93 9.21 12.40
C ASN A 83 -6.26 7.77 12.82
N THR A 84 -6.54 6.88 11.87
CA THR A 84 -6.92 5.49 12.15
C THR A 84 -5.76 4.53 12.02
N THR A 85 -4.75 4.87 11.22
CA THR A 85 -3.55 4.02 11.12
C THR A 85 -2.64 4.25 12.34
N GLY A 86 -2.00 3.18 12.82
CA GLY A 86 -1.05 3.29 13.93
C GLY A 86 0.14 4.20 13.61
N LEU A 87 0.81 4.74 14.64
CA LEU A 87 1.89 5.72 14.51
C LEU A 87 2.94 5.35 13.45
N ARG A 88 3.38 4.08 13.43
CA ARG A 88 4.37 3.59 12.46
C ARG A 88 3.88 3.68 11.02
N THR A 89 2.64 3.29 10.77
CA THR A 89 2.00 3.39 9.45
C THR A 89 1.85 4.85 9.05
N GLY A 90 1.37 5.72 9.94
CA GLY A 90 1.22 7.14 9.66
C GLY A 90 2.52 7.84 9.25
N ILE A 91 3.63 7.56 9.94
CA ILE A 91 4.97 8.08 9.58
C ILE A 91 5.37 7.61 8.17
N ARG A 92 5.16 6.32 7.87
CA ARG A 92 5.51 5.73 6.57
C ARG A 92 4.65 6.27 5.43
N LEU A 93 3.36 6.51 5.67
CA LEU A 93 2.45 7.12 4.70
C LEU A 93 2.91 8.53 4.30
N GLY A 94 3.41 9.33 5.24
CA GLY A 94 3.95 10.66 4.93
C GLY A 94 5.15 10.59 3.98
N MET A 95 6.12 9.72 4.28
CA MET A 95 7.27 9.52 3.38
C MET A 95 6.86 8.94 2.03
N PHE A 96 5.93 7.98 2.02
CA PHE A 96 5.39 7.38 0.80
C PHE A 96 4.68 8.41 -0.09
N GLU A 97 3.89 9.31 0.51
CA GLU A 97 3.25 10.44 -0.17
C GLU A 97 4.28 11.29 -0.91
N ASP A 98 5.36 11.70 -0.23
CA ASP A 98 6.41 12.52 -0.82
C ASP A 98 7.09 11.82 -2.01
N PHE A 99 7.48 10.54 -1.86
CA PHE A 99 8.14 9.79 -2.94
C PHE A 99 7.26 9.62 -4.18
N VAL A 100 5.99 9.26 -4.01
CA VAL A 100 5.07 9.08 -5.15
C VAL A 100 4.81 10.41 -5.84
N GLU A 101 4.61 11.51 -5.09
CA GLU A 101 4.41 12.84 -5.65
C GLU A 101 5.62 13.34 -6.44
N ASP A 102 6.83 13.08 -5.96
CA ASP A 102 8.05 13.49 -6.65
C ASP A 102 8.26 12.73 -7.96
N ILE A 103 8.01 11.42 -7.99
CA ILE A 103 8.04 10.63 -9.24
C ILE A 103 6.97 11.14 -10.22
N MET A 104 5.75 11.42 -9.76
CA MET A 104 4.68 11.98 -10.60
C MET A 104 5.01 13.35 -11.19
N LYS A 105 5.88 14.14 -10.55
CA LYS A 105 6.36 15.43 -11.10
C LYS A 105 7.43 15.24 -12.16
N GLN A 106 8.26 14.21 -12.05
CA GLN A 106 9.33 13.91 -13.02
C GLN A 106 8.76 13.39 -14.36
N GLU A 107 7.60 12.74 -14.34
CA GLU A 107 6.92 12.22 -15.55
C GLU A 107 6.07 13.28 -16.31
N ARG A 108 6.05 14.54 -15.86
CA ARG A 108 5.32 15.66 -16.48
C ARG A 108 6.24 16.60 -17.25
#